data_AF-A0A930EFC0-F1
#
_entry.id   AF-A0A930EFC0-F1
#
_cell.length_a   1.000
_cell.length_b   1.000
_cell.length_c   1.000
_cell.angle_alpha   90.00
_cell.angle_beta   90.00
_cell.angle_gamma   90.00
#
_symmetry.space_group_name_H-M   'P 1'
#
loop_
_entity.id
_entity.type
_entity.pdbx_description
1 polymer ?
#
loop_
_entity_poly.entity_id
_entity_poly.type
_entity_poly.pdbx_seq_one_letter_code
_entity_poly.pdbx_strand_id
1 'polypeptide(L)'
;MGFDISYHPMSRTQMEEWYFAPLKALRDGDESVLNALMESQGEEFFHEKFVDHMKYFTSIDEGEPSEKGLLYGLPIIGGFFRDYQYVRGAAFSFVIERHPEMDRYRTPWSEVLPSWLPAPSNDLIEENYSAGIFIGPDHVKELLRDIESDDGVRSILTESFGPDNLGVFQFALKDAANTDSGLIEATEVMEVQPFDLNKSTCYSDIRFCDPRGALIYREVALAQVREATGMSDDEIAENVVYKKTEHEIPEENAPKPEKKKGLLSKLFGKK
;
A
#
# COMPACT_ATOMS: atom_id res chain seq x y z
N MET A 1 -9.33 -9.73 -11.97
CA MET A 1 -8.42 -8.59 -12.27
C MET A 1 -7.63 -8.32 -11.01
N GLY A 2 -6.34 -7.99 -11.14
CA GLY A 2 -5.47 -7.79 -9.97
C GLY A 2 -5.70 -6.45 -9.26
N PHE A 3 -4.98 -6.26 -8.16
CA PHE A 3 -4.89 -4.99 -7.44
C PHE A 3 -3.87 -4.05 -8.08
N ASP A 4 -4.10 -2.75 -7.95
CA ASP A 4 -3.10 -1.73 -8.24
C ASP A 4 -2.29 -1.46 -6.98
N ILE A 5 -1.06 -1.95 -6.91
CA ILE A 5 -0.24 -1.89 -5.70
C ILE A 5 0.75 -0.74 -5.80
N SER A 6 1.00 -0.08 -4.68
CA SER A 6 2.04 0.92 -4.54
C SER A 6 2.90 0.67 -3.31
N TYR A 7 4.18 1.04 -3.40
CA TYR A 7 5.16 0.91 -2.33
C TYR A 7 5.78 2.28 -2.03
N HIS A 8 5.65 2.73 -0.78
CA HIS A 8 5.99 4.08 -0.33
C HIS A 8 7.09 4.04 0.74
N PRO A 9 8.32 4.45 0.40
CA PRO A 9 9.40 4.60 1.37
C PRO A 9 9.09 5.70 2.40
N MET A 10 8.98 5.34 3.68
CA MET A 10 8.70 6.30 4.75
C MET A 10 9.31 5.88 6.09
N SER A 11 10.05 6.79 6.72
CA SER A 11 10.56 6.60 8.09
C SER A 11 9.48 6.93 9.13
N ARG A 12 9.63 6.43 10.37
CA ARG A 12 8.71 6.75 11.47
C ARG A 12 8.60 8.25 11.74
N THR A 13 9.73 8.96 11.64
CA THR A 13 9.75 10.44 11.77
C THR A 13 8.92 11.09 10.68
N GLN A 14 9.05 10.63 9.43
CA GLN A 14 8.25 11.16 8.32
C GLN A 14 6.76 10.82 8.46
N MET A 15 6.40 9.63 8.95
CA MET A 15 5.00 9.29 9.25
C MET A 15 4.38 10.29 10.24
N GLU A 16 5.14 10.64 11.28
CA GLU A 16 4.71 11.60 12.28
C GLU A 16 4.62 13.03 11.71
N GLU A 17 5.70 13.52 11.09
CA GLU A 17 5.84 14.90 10.63
C GLU A 17 4.93 15.23 9.44
N TRP A 18 4.77 14.30 8.50
CA TRP A 18 4.00 14.55 7.28
C TRP A 18 2.51 14.24 7.43
N TYR A 19 2.16 13.32 8.34
CA TYR A 19 0.78 12.82 8.43
C TYR A 19 0.20 12.87 9.83
N PHE A 20 0.71 12.10 10.80
CA PHE A 20 0.01 11.91 12.07
C PHE A 20 -0.08 13.19 12.92
N ALA A 21 1.01 13.95 13.07
CA ALA A 21 0.99 15.20 13.84
C ALA A 21 0.12 16.29 13.19
N PRO A 22 0.27 16.59 11.87
CA PRO A 22 -0.63 17.53 11.20
C PRO A 22 -2.09 17.09 11.25
N LEU A 23 -2.39 15.81 11.03
CA LEU A 23 -3.76 15.29 11.06
C LEU A 23 -4.39 15.42 12.45
N LYS A 24 -3.64 15.07 13.51
CA LYS A 24 -4.13 15.20 14.88
C LYS A 24 -4.40 16.65 15.26
N ALA A 25 -3.48 17.56 14.90
CA ALA A 25 -3.66 18.99 15.14
C ALA A 25 -4.92 19.53 14.42
N LEU A 26 -5.12 19.17 13.15
CA LEU A 26 -6.31 19.58 12.40
C LEU A 26 -7.61 19.04 13.03
N ARG A 27 -7.63 17.81 13.51
CA ARG A 27 -8.77 17.23 14.25
C ARG A 27 -9.08 17.99 15.53
N ASP A 28 -8.07 18.56 16.17
CA ASP A 28 -8.22 19.39 17.37
C ASP A 28 -8.53 20.86 17.05
N GLY A 29 -8.68 21.21 15.76
CA GLY A 29 -8.98 22.57 15.29
C GLY A 29 -7.76 23.48 15.16
N ASP A 30 -6.55 22.91 15.16
CA ASP A 30 -5.29 23.63 14.97
C ASP A 30 -4.70 23.41 13.57
N GLU A 31 -4.80 24.44 12.72
CA GLU A 31 -4.23 24.42 11.37
C GLU A 31 -2.74 24.79 11.34
N SER A 32 -2.15 25.25 12.45
CA SER A 32 -0.80 25.81 12.46
C SER A 32 0.28 24.80 12.05
N VAL A 33 0.11 23.52 12.45
CA VAL A 33 1.04 22.44 12.10
C VAL A 33 0.99 22.13 10.60
N LEU A 34 -0.22 22.05 10.02
CA LEU A 34 -0.40 21.86 8.58
C LEU A 34 0.19 23.03 7.79
N ASN A 35 -0.10 24.26 8.22
CA ASN A 35 0.39 25.47 7.57
C ASN A 35 1.92 25.56 7.61
N ALA A 36 2.54 25.26 8.76
CA ALA A 36 4.00 25.23 8.88
C ALA A 36 4.64 24.14 7.99
N LEU A 37 4.02 22.96 7.91
CA LEU A 37 4.46 21.91 7.00
C LEU A 37 4.39 22.40 5.55
N MET A 38 3.29 23.06 5.14
CA MET A 38 3.15 23.62 3.79
C MET A 38 4.15 24.73 3.49
N GLU A 39 4.38 25.66 4.42
CA GLU A 39 5.33 26.77 4.26
C GLU A 39 6.78 26.28 4.08
N SER A 40 7.09 25.08 4.58
CA SER A 40 8.41 24.45 4.37
C SER A 40 8.59 23.84 2.98
N GLN A 41 7.52 23.76 2.17
CA GLN A 41 7.55 23.19 0.82
C GLN A 41 7.76 24.27 -0.25
N GLY A 42 8.39 23.89 -1.36
CA GLY A 42 8.62 24.78 -2.50
C GLY A 42 7.39 24.96 -3.40
N GLU A 43 7.46 25.89 -4.35
CA GLU A 43 6.36 26.23 -5.28
C GLU A 43 5.85 25.04 -6.11
N GLU A 44 6.68 24.02 -6.31
CA GLU A 44 6.30 22.82 -7.07
C GLU A 44 5.40 21.87 -6.28
N PHE A 45 5.17 22.07 -4.99
CA PHE A 45 4.34 21.19 -4.15
C PHE A 45 2.83 21.32 -4.49
N PHE A 46 2.13 20.20 -4.58
CA PHE A 46 0.71 20.18 -4.95
C PHE A 46 -0.20 20.48 -3.73
N HIS A 47 -0.13 21.72 -3.25
CA HIS A 47 -0.78 22.18 -2.01
C HIS A 47 -2.28 21.88 -1.93
N GLU A 48 -3.05 22.25 -2.95
CA GLU A 48 -4.52 22.12 -2.92
C GLU A 48 -4.94 20.67 -2.69
N LYS A 49 -4.42 19.75 -3.50
CA LYS A 49 -4.75 18.33 -3.40
C LYS A 49 -4.28 17.73 -2.08
N PHE A 50 -3.09 18.07 -1.60
CA PHE A 50 -2.60 17.62 -0.30
C PHE A 50 -3.52 18.08 0.85
N VAL A 51 -3.89 19.36 0.88
CA VAL A 51 -4.79 19.92 1.91
C VAL A 51 -6.17 19.27 1.86
N ASP A 52 -6.72 19.04 0.67
CA ASP A 52 -8.00 18.38 0.50
C ASP A 52 -7.99 16.96 1.05
N HIS A 53 -6.91 16.20 0.83
CA HIS A 53 -6.74 14.88 1.44
C HIS A 53 -6.64 14.98 2.97
N MET A 54 -5.85 15.90 3.51
CA MET A 54 -5.73 16.09 4.95
C MET A 54 -7.10 16.39 5.59
N LYS A 55 -7.90 17.28 4.98
CA LYS A 55 -9.26 17.60 5.42
C LYS A 55 -10.24 16.42 5.24
N TYR A 56 -10.09 15.64 4.18
CA TYR A 56 -10.88 14.42 4.02
C TYR A 56 -10.57 13.44 5.16
N PHE A 57 -9.29 13.22 5.47
CA PHE A 57 -8.90 12.32 6.55
C PHE A 57 -9.30 12.80 7.93
N THR A 58 -9.50 14.10 8.20
CA THR A 58 -10.09 14.53 9.49
C THR A 58 -11.56 14.13 9.63
N SER A 59 -12.27 13.90 8.53
CA SER A 59 -13.69 13.51 8.56
C SER A 59 -13.94 12.03 8.83
N ILE A 60 -12.90 11.19 8.76
CA ILE A 60 -12.99 9.73 9.01
C ILE A 60 -13.17 9.47 10.51
N ASP A 61 -14.03 8.53 10.88
CA ASP A 61 -14.20 8.10 12.28
C ASP A 61 -12.93 7.37 12.77
N GLU A 62 -12.40 7.79 13.92
CA GLU A 62 -11.24 7.16 14.56
C GLU A 62 -11.59 5.84 15.25
N GLY A 63 -12.87 5.48 15.33
CA GLY A 63 -13.33 4.17 15.84
C GLY A 63 -13.36 3.05 14.81
N GLU A 64 -13.21 3.35 13.53
CA GLU A 64 -13.21 2.37 12.42
C GLU A 64 -11.82 1.75 12.20
N PRO A 65 -11.73 0.55 11.59
CA PRO A 65 -10.45 -0.07 11.25
C PRO A 65 -9.57 0.88 10.41
N SER A 66 -8.32 1.07 10.85
CA SER A 66 -7.49 2.13 10.29
C SER A 66 -6.99 1.82 8.88
N GLU A 67 -6.87 0.54 8.50
CA GLU A 67 -6.35 0.08 7.20
C GLU A 67 -7.12 0.62 6.00
N LYS A 68 -8.42 0.90 6.13
CA LYS A 68 -9.28 1.52 5.09
C LYS A 68 -9.53 3.01 5.31
N GLY A 69 -9.11 3.51 6.48
CA GLY A 69 -9.36 4.87 6.92
C GLY A 69 -8.06 5.66 7.03
N LEU A 70 -7.68 5.94 8.26
CA LEU A 70 -6.55 6.84 8.54
C LEU A 70 -5.19 6.23 8.19
N LEU A 71 -5.03 4.91 8.30
CA LEU A 71 -3.76 4.30 7.89
C LEU A 71 -3.58 4.35 6.37
N TYR A 72 -4.66 4.24 5.59
CA TYR A 72 -4.61 4.40 4.13
C TYR A 72 -4.22 5.81 3.68
N GLY A 73 -4.45 6.83 4.53
CA GLY A 73 -3.99 8.17 4.23
C GLY A 73 -2.47 8.33 4.26
N LEU A 74 -1.75 7.47 4.98
CA LEU A 74 -0.30 7.54 5.11
C LEU A 74 0.45 7.37 3.76
N PRO A 75 0.22 6.33 2.94
CA PRO A 75 0.82 6.21 1.62
C PRO A 75 0.35 7.31 0.65
N ILE A 76 -0.91 7.75 0.73
CA ILE A 76 -1.42 8.86 -0.10
C ILE A 76 -0.67 10.14 0.19
N ILE A 77 -0.50 10.48 1.47
CA ILE A 77 0.19 11.70 1.90
C ILE A 77 1.70 11.59 1.65
N GLY A 78 2.29 10.43 1.88
CA GLY A 78 3.70 10.16 1.60
C GLY A 78 4.10 10.45 0.16
N GLY A 79 3.29 10.05 -0.80
CA GLY A 79 3.57 10.26 -2.22
C GLY A 79 3.49 11.72 -2.68
N PHE A 80 3.16 12.69 -1.81
CA PHE A 80 3.35 14.13 -2.11
C PHE A 80 4.76 14.64 -1.81
N PHE A 81 5.54 13.90 -1.00
CA PHE A 81 6.86 14.33 -0.55
C PHE A 81 7.99 13.51 -1.15
N ARG A 82 7.69 12.34 -1.70
CA ARG A 82 8.71 11.39 -2.10
C ARG A 82 8.27 10.45 -3.22
N ASP A 83 9.25 10.06 -4.02
CA ASP A 83 9.12 8.99 -5.00
C ASP A 83 8.56 7.69 -4.39
N TYR A 84 7.65 7.06 -5.11
CA TYR A 84 7.07 5.76 -4.79
C TYR A 84 6.91 4.91 -6.04
N GLN A 85 6.72 3.61 -5.84
CA GLN A 85 6.67 2.64 -6.94
C GLN A 85 5.29 2.04 -7.08
N TYR A 86 4.91 1.69 -8.30
CA TYR A 86 3.67 1.03 -8.64
C TYR A 86 3.93 -0.37 -9.20
N VAL A 87 3.09 -1.35 -8.86
CA VAL A 87 3.13 -2.72 -9.35
C VAL A 87 1.70 -3.21 -9.62
N ARG A 88 1.47 -3.81 -10.78
CA ARG A 88 0.17 -4.43 -11.09
C ARG A 88 0.12 -5.87 -10.60
N GLY A 89 -0.86 -6.20 -9.77
CA GLY A 89 -1.27 -7.57 -9.47
C GLY A 89 -0.29 -8.40 -8.63
N ALA A 90 0.76 -7.79 -8.09
CA ALA A 90 1.69 -8.43 -7.18
C ALA A 90 1.92 -7.55 -5.93
N ALA A 91 1.70 -8.15 -4.77
CA ALA A 91 1.82 -7.55 -3.45
C ALA A 91 2.63 -8.47 -2.54
N PHE A 92 3.40 -7.91 -1.63
CA PHE A 92 4.04 -8.66 -0.55
C PHE A 92 3.01 -9.22 0.42
N SER A 93 1.86 -8.57 0.63
CA SER A 93 0.73 -9.19 1.34
C SER A 93 0.39 -10.57 0.76
N PHE A 94 0.27 -10.68 -0.56
CA PHE A 94 -0.04 -11.96 -1.22
C PHE A 94 1.13 -12.95 -1.19
N VAL A 95 2.36 -12.48 -0.95
CA VAL A 95 3.50 -13.36 -0.69
C VAL A 95 3.33 -14.01 0.68
N ILE A 96 3.01 -13.23 1.72
CA ILE A 96 2.82 -13.75 3.09
C ILE A 96 1.65 -14.74 3.13
N GLU A 97 0.54 -14.44 2.46
CA GLU A 97 -0.61 -15.37 2.39
C GLU A 97 -0.24 -16.74 1.83
N ARG A 98 0.61 -16.78 0.79
CA ARG A 98 1.04 -18.04 0.14
C ARG A 98 2.24 -18.69 0.83
N HIS A 99 3.11 -17.87 1.42
CA HIS A 99 4.37 -18.25 2.06
C HIS A 99 4.45 -17.60 3.44
N PRO A 100 3.76 -18.15 4.45
CA PRO A 100 3.68 -17.54 5.79
C PRO A 100 5.05 -17.31 6.46
N GLU A 101 6.09 -18.03 6.06
CA GLU A 101 7.47 -17.80 6.52
C GLU A 101 8.01 -16.42 6.15
N MET A 102 7.46 -15.78 5.13
CA MET A 102 7.83 -14.43 4.68
C MET A 102 7.28 -13.34 5.61
N ASP A 103 6.37 -13.68 6.52
CA ASP A 103 5.86 -12.74 7.54
C ASP A 103 6.98 -12.21 8.46
N ARG A 104 8.14 -12.89 8.50
CA ARG A 104 9.32 -12.46 9.26
C ARG A 104 9.83 -11.06 8.91
N TYR A 105 9.48 -10.53 7.73
CA TYR A 105 9.89 -9.20 7.29
C TYR A 105 8.87 -8.11 7.63
N ARG A 106 7.65 -8.48 8.04
CA ARG A 106 6.62 -7.50 8.40
C ARG A 106 6.91 -6.94 9.78
N THR A 107 6.81 -5.63 9.91
CA THR A 107 6.69 -4.95 11.21
C THR A 107 5.20 -4.71 11.48
N PRO A 108 4.62 -5.23 12.57
CA PRO A 108 3.20 -5.01 12.87
C PRO A 108 2.88 -3.53 13.02
N TRP A 109 1.76 -3.06 12.45
CA TRP A 109 1.38 -1.65 12.54
C TRP A 109 1.18 -1.20 13.99
N SER A 110 0.67 -2.08 14.85
CA SER A 110 0.51 -1.83 16.28
C SER A 110 1.81 -1.40 17.02
N GLU A 111 2.99 -1.66 16.46
CA GLU A 111 4.28 -1.23 17.01
C GLU A 111 4.74 0.14 16.50
N VAL A 112 4.03 0.70 15.53
CA VAL A 112 4.41 1.92 14.79
C VAL A 112 3.40 3.05 14.98
N LEU A 113 2.12 2.70 15.11
CA LEU A 113 1.04 3.67 15.15
C LEU A 113 1.08 4.54 16.42
N PRO A 114 0.68 5.81 16.31
CA PRO A 114 0.51 6.66 17.49
C PRO A 114 -0.64 6.15 18.36
N SER A 115 -0.58 6.39 19.66
CA SER A 115 -1.51 5.81 20.64
C SER A 115 -2.99 6.21 20.46
N TRP A 116 -3.25 7.28 19.72
CA TRP A 116 -4.61 7.76 19.45
C TRP A 116 -5.25 7.05 18.25
N LEU A 117 -4.46 6.38 17.40
CA LEU A 117 -4.97 5.68 16.24
C LEU A 117 -5.19 4.19 16.57
N PRO A 118 -6.36 3.61 16.29
CA PRO A 118 -6.55 2.18 16.47
C PRO A 118 -5.64 1.39 15.53
N ALA A 119 -5.16 0.26 16.03
CA ALA A 119 -4.50 -0.73 15.18
C ALA A 119 -5.48 -1.23 14.10
N PRO A 120 -4.98 -1.56 12.90
CA PRO A 120 -5.83 -2.10 11.86
C PRO A 120 -6.38 -3.48 12.26
N SER A 121 -7.49 -3.88 11.66
CA SER A 121 -8.05 -5.23 11.90
C SER A 121 -7.22 -6.32 11.20
N ASN A 122 -6.59 -5.96 10.09
CA ASN A 122 -5.59 -6.78 9.39
C ASN A 122 -4.41 -5.90 8.94
N ASP A 123 -3.19 -6.45 9.04
CA ASP A 123 -1.97 -5.81 8.54
C ASP A 123 -1.68 -6.14 7.06
N LEU A 124 -2.46 -7.03 6.44
CA LEU A 124 -2.35 -7.41 5.03
C LEU A 124 -3.47 -6.82 4.18
N ILE A 125 -3.26 -6.79 2.86
CA ILE A 125 -4.29 -6.39 1.89
C ILE A 125 -5.41 -7.43 1.85
N GLU A 126 -6.63 -7.03 2.23
CA GLU A 126 -7.86 -7.80 2.00
C GLU A 126 -8.76 -7.21 0.90
N GLU A 127 -8.59 -5.93 0.57
CA GLU A 127 -9.44 -5.25 -0.42
C GLU A 127 -8.80 -3.98 -1.01
N ASN A 128 -9.54 -3.33 -1.91
CA ASN A 128 -9.08 -2.12 -2.59
C ASN A 128 -9.10 -0.92 -1.64
N TYR A 129 -8.35 0.13 -1.97
CA TYR A 129 -8.30 1.38 -1.20
C TYR A 129 -7.90 1.15 0.28
N SER A 130 -6.87 0.34 0.49
CA SER A 130 -6.38 -0.02 1.82
C SER A 130 -4.87 0.07 1.93
N ALA A 131 -4.38 0.35 3.14
CA ALA A 131 -3.00 0.11 3.50
C ALA A 131 -2.79 -1.40 3.68
N GLY A 132 -1.69 -1.91 3.14
CA GLY A 132 -1.20 -3.25 3.39
C GLY A 132 -0.11 -3.26 4.46
N ILE A 133 0.89 -4.10 4.24
CA ILE A 133 1.97 -4.29 5.21
C ILE A 133 2.85 -3.05 5.39
N PHE A 134 3.54 -3.02 6.52
CA PHE A 134 4.74 -2.22 6.72
C PHE A 134 5.96 -3.11 6.90
N ILE A 135 7.04 -2.80 6.17
CA ILE A 135 8.36 -3.39 6.37
C ILE A 135 9.22 -2.33 7.07
N GLY A 136 9.60 -2.55 8.33
CA GLY A 136 10.43 -1.62 9.08
C GLY A 136 11.85 -1.47 8.47
N PRO A 137 12.59 -0.38 8.76
CA PRO A 137 13.88 -0.10 8.13
C PRO A 137 14.91 -1.23 8.22
N ASP A 138 14.96 -1.94 9.36
CA ASP A 138 15.86 -3.08 9.54
C ASP A 138 15.43 -4.29 8.70
N HIS A 139 14.13 -4.57 8.63
CA HIS A 139 13.60 -5.65 7.80
C HIS A 139 13.67 -5.34 6.31
N VAL A 140 13.63 -4.07 5.90
CA VAL A 140 13.91 -3.67 4.51
C VAL A 140 15.33 -4.09 4.12
N LYS A 141 16.32 -3.78 4.97
CA LYS A 141 17.73 -4.14 4.73
C LYS A 141 17.93 -5.66 4.77
N GLU A 142 17.26 -6.34 5.70
CA GLU A 142 17.27 -7.79 5.81
C GLU A 142 16.71 -8.45 4.55
N LEU A 143 15.52 -8.03 4.10
CA LEU A 143 14.86 -8.55 2.91
C LEU A 143 15.70 -8.32 1.65
N LEU A 144 16.29 -7.13 1.48
CA LEU A 144 17.19 -6.86 0.35
C LEU A 144 18.37 -7.83 0.30
N ARG A 145 19.04 -8.02 1.44
CA ARG A 145 20.17 -8.94 1.54
C ARG A 145 19.73 -10.38 1.26
N ASP A 146 18.58 -10.79 1.76
CA ASP A 146 18.10 -12.16 1.59
C ASP A 146 17.65 -12.42 0.16
N ILE A 147 17.09 -11.43 -0.54
CA ILE A 147 16.82 -11.55 -1.99
C ILE A 147 18.12 -11.83 -2.77
N GLU A 148 19.25 -11.28 -2.33
CA GLU A 148 20.55 -11.49 -2.98
C GLU A 148 21.24 -12.80 -2.56
N SER A 149 21.04 -13.26 -1.33
CA SER A 149 21.85 -14.31 -0.71
C SER A 149 21.11 -15.60 -0.34
N ASP A 150 19.77 -15.58 -0.31
CA ASP A 150 18.91 -16.72 0.01
C ASP A 150 18.10 -17.12 -1.23
N ASP A 151 18.47 -18.28 -1.81
CA ASP A 151 17.80 -18.84 -2.99
C ASP A 151 16.30 -19.09 -2.77
N GLY A 152 15.89 -19.47 -1.56
CA GLY A 152 14.49 -19.74 -1.24
C GLY A 152 13.66 -18.46 -1.28
N VAL A 153 14.14 -17.41 -0.60
CA VAL A 153 13.50 -16.08 -0.61
C VAL A 153 13.41 -15.53 -2.02
N ARG A 154 14.50 -15.62 -2.78
CA ARG A 154 14.53 -15.15 -4.16
C ARG A 154 13.55 -15.91 -5.06
N SER A 155 13.46 -17.23 -4.92
CA SER A 155 12.52 -18.04 -5.69
C SER A 155 11.07 -17.68 -5.37
N ILE A 156 10.70 -17.56 -4.09
CA ILE A 156 9.35 -17.16 -3.65
C ILE A 156 8.95 -15.82 -4.27
N LEU A 157 9.83 -14.83 -4.19
CA LEU A 157 9.53 -13.49 -4.69
C LEU A 157 9.51 -13.43 -6.22
N THR A 158 10.37 -14.19 -6.90
CA THR A 158 10.35 -14.28 -8.37
C THR A 158 9.08 -14.95 -8.86
N GLU A 159 8.61 -16.00 -8.20
CA GLU A 159 7.34 -16.66 -8.51
C GLU A 159 6.15 -15.73 -8.28
N SER A 160 6.15 -14.99 -7.16
CA SER A 160 5.02 -14.14 -6.77
C SER A 160 4.92 -12.85 -7.58
N PHE A 161 6.03 -12.20 -7.89
CA PHE A 161 6.03 -10.93 -8.63
C PHE A 161 6.22 -11.10 -10.14
N GLY A 162 6.94 -12.15 -10.57
CA GLY A 162 7.59 -12.17 -11.87
C GLY A 162 8.84 -11.26 -11.91
N PRO A 163 9.74 -11.46 -12.88
CA PRO A 163 11.05 -10.81 -12.90
C PRO A 163 10.96 -9.28 -12.98
N ASP A 164 10.07 -8.74 -13.82
CA ASP A 164 10.00 -7.30 -14.07
C ASP A 164 9.41 -6.53 -12.87
N ASN A 165 8.30 -7.02 -12.30
CA ASN A 165 7.71 -6.42 -11.10
C ASN A 165 8.59 -6.62 -9.87
N LEU A 166 9.33 -7.73 -9.77
CA LEU A 166 10.29 -7.93 -8.68
C LEU A 166 11.39 -6.86 -8.75
N GLY A 167 11.85 -6.49 -9.95
CA GLY A 167 12.80 -5.39 -10.13
C GLY A 167 12.27 -4.06 -9.61
N VAL A 168 10.98 -3.77 -9.81
CA VAL A 168 10.32 -2.56 -9.28
C VAL A 168 10.22 -2.61 -7.76
N PHE A 169 9.81 -3.74 -7.18
CA PHE A 169 9.73 -3.91 -5.73
C PHE A 169 11.11 -3.81 -5.07
N GLN A 170 12.15 -4.43 -5.65
CA GLN A 170 13.53 -4.29 -5.19
C GLN A 170 14.03 -2.84 -5.27
N PHE A 171 13.59 -2.07 -6.26
CA PHE A 171 13.92 -0.65 -6.33
C PHE A 171 13.29 0.12 -5.16
N ALA A 172 12.03 -0.15 -4.84
CA ALA A 172 11.35 0.46 -3.70
C ALA A 172 12.06 0.15 -2.36
N LEU A 173 12.44 -1.12 -2.18
CA LEU A 173 13.24 -1.54 -1.02
C LEU A 173 14.59 -0.82 -0.96
N LYS A 174 15.30 -0.70 -2.09
CA LYS A 174 16.59 0.00 -2.16
C LYS A 174 16.45 1.48 -1.81
N ASP A 175 15.42 2.15 -2.30
CA ASP A 175 15.16 3.54 -1.95
C ASP A 175 14.88 3.70 -0.44
N ALA A 176 14.04 2.84 0.13
CA ALA A 176 13.78 2.80 1.57
C ALA A 176 15.06 2.55 2.38
N ALA A 177 15.89 1.59 1.99
CA ALA A 177 17.15 1.29 2.66
C ALA A 177 18.14 2.46 2.62
N ASN A 178 18.24 3.15 1.47
CA ASN A 178 19.17 4.27 1.27
C ASN A 178 18.86 5.49 2.15
N THR A 179 17.61 5.62 2.61
CA THR A 179 17.18 6.74 3.47
C THR A 179 16.79 6.31 4.88
N ASP A 180 17.15 5.08 5.28
CA ASP A 180 16.80 4.52 6.58
C ASP A 180 15.29 4.58 6.89
N SER A 181 14.48 4.39 5.84
CA SER A 181 13.03 4.39 5.87
C SER A 181 12.50 2.96 5.90
N GLY A 182 11.27 2.77 6.38
CA GLY A 182 10.53 1.55 6.10
C GLY A 182 9.85 1.63 4.75
N LEU A 183 9.10 0.58 4.40
CA LEU A 183 8.33 0.51 3.16
C LEU A 183 6.87 0.19 3.47
N ILE A 184 5.96 1.05 3.03
CA ILE A 184 4.51 0.89 3.18
C ILE A 184 3.94 0.33 1.88
N GLU A 185 3.16 -0.74 1.96
CA GLU A 185 2.36 -1.25 0.86
C GLU A 185 0.95 -0.63 0.90
N ALA A 186 0.38 -0.31 -0.26
CA ALA A 186 -0.97 0.21 -0.34
C ALA A 186 -1.64 -0.10 -1.69
N THR A 187 -2.96 -0.26 -1.67
CA THR A 187 -3.75 -0.53 -2.87
C THR A 187 -4.40 0.75 -3.40
N GLU A 188 -4.50 0.90 -4.72
CA GLU A 188 -5.24 1.96 -5.42
C GLU A 188 -4.82 3.42 -5.14
N VAL A 189 -3.64 3.67 -4.57
CA VAL A 189 -3.08 5.04 -4.54
C VAL A 189 -2.83 5.55 -5.96
N MET A 190 -2.47 4.64 -6.88
CA MET A 190 -2.32 4.86 -8.31
C MET A 190 -3.14 3.81 -9.06
N GLU A 191 -4.00 4.22 -9.98
CA GLU A 191 -4.80 3.29 -10.80
C GLU A 191 -4.45 3.48 -12.28
N VAL A 192 -3.69 2.53 -12.83
CA VAL A 192 -3.14 2.66 -14.17
C VAL A 192 -4.16 2.23 -15.22
N GLN A 193 -4.32 3.07 -16.24
CA GLN A 193 -5.04 2.76 -17.47
C GLN A 193 -4.04 2.28 -18.53
N PRO A 194 -3.83 0.96 -18.72
CA PRO A 194 -2.67 0.45 -19.46
C PRO A 194 -2.70 0.79 -20.96
N PHE A 195 -3.88 1.03 -21.54
CA PHE A 195 -4.04 1.38 -22.96
C PHE A 195 -4.06 2.89 -23.21
N ASP A 196 -4.18 3.70 -22.16
CA ASP A 196 -4.10 5.16 -22.23
C ASP A 196 -3.63 5.71 -20.88
N LEU A 197 -2.32 5.78 -20.71
CA LEU A 197 -1.72 6.16 -19.42
C LEU A 197 -2.16 7.56 -18.96
N ASN A 198 -2.56 8.45 -19.87
CA ASN A 198 -3.07 9.78 -19.53
C ASN A 198 -4.45 9.76 -18.86
N LYS A 199 -5.17 8.64 -18.94
CA LYS A 199 -6.43 8.41 -18.22
C LYS A 199 -6.23 7.76 -16.84
N SER A 200 -4.99 7.49 -16.44
CA SER A 200 -4.70 6.93 -15.11
C SER A 200 -5.08 7.92 -14.01
N THR A 201 -5.57 7.40 -12.90
CA THR A 201 -5.93 8.19 -11.71
C THR A 201 -4.90 7.97 -10.62
N CYS A 202 -4.70 8.99 -9.78
CA CYS A 202 -3.76 8.96 -8.67
C CYS A 202 -4.38 9.76 -7.53
N TYR A 203 -4.36 9.23 -6.31
CA TYR A 203 -4.80 9.93 -5.10
C TYR A 203 -3.68 10.79 -4.51
N SER A 204 -2.43 10.43 -4.76
CA SER A 204 -1.24 11.20 -4.35
C SER A 204 -0.76 12.15 -5.44
N ASP A 205 0.53 12.50 -5.46
CA ASP A 205 1.16 13.21 -6.56
C ASP A 205 1.72 12.22 -7.59
N ILE A 206 1.21 12.27 -8.82
CA ILE A 206 1.63 11.36 -9.89
C ILE A 206 3.07 11.62 -10.34
N ARG A 207 3.62 12.82 -10.10
CA ARG A 207 4.99 13.17 -10.51
C ARG A 207 6.05 12.39 -9.75
N PHE A 208 5.71 11.93 -8.54
CA PHE A 208 6.55 11.08 -7.71
C PHE A 208 6.27 9.57 -7.92
N CYS A 209 5.31 9.20 -8.77
CA CYS A 209 5.11 7.80 -9.13
C CYS A 209 6.14 7.39 -10.19
N ASP A 210 7.01 6.44 -9.86
CA ASP A 210 7.97 5.91 -10.84
C ASP A 210 7.24 5.23 -12.02
N PRO A 211 7.51 5.64 -13.27
CA PRO A 211 6.73 5.18 -14.41
C PRO A 211 6.99 3.73 -14.82
N ARG A 212 8.08 3.10 -14.35
CA ARG A 212 8.50 1.76 -14.81
C ARG A 212 7.42 0.71 -14.61
N GLY A 213 6.78 0.70 -13.45
CA GLY A 213 5.70 -0.26 -13.16
C GLY A 213 4.48 -0.09 -14.07
N ALA A 214 4.10 1.15 -14.36
CA ALA A 214 2.98 1.46 -15.26
C ALA A 214 3.30 1.03 -16.70
N LEU A 215 4.56 1.22 -17.14
CA LEU A 215 5.04 0.78 -18.45
C LEU A 215 5.06 -0.75 -18.56
N ILE A 216 5.55 -1.46 -17.54
CA ILE A 216 5.50 -2.93 -17.48
C ILE A 216 4.05 -3.42 -17.61
N TYR A 217 3.13 -2.82 -16.84
CA TYR A 217 1.72 -3.20 -16.94
C TYR A 217 1.15 -2.96 -18.34
N ARG A 218 1.45 -1.81 -18.95
CA ARG A 218 1.04 -1.52 -20.33
C ARG A 218 1.55 -2.57 -21.32
N GLU A 219 2.83 -2.95 -21.24
CA GLU A 219 3.42 -3.95 -22.13
C GLU A 219 2.74 -5.32 -21.98
N VAL A 220 2.52 -5.76 -20.74
CA VAL A 220 1.82 -7.02 -20.43
C VAL A 220 0.38 -6.98 -20.94
N ALA A 221 -0.36 -5.90 -20.69
CA ALA A 221 -1.74 -5.76 -21.14
C ALA A 221 -1.85 -5.74 -22.67
N LEU A 222 -0.96 -5.02 -23.37
CA LEU A 222 -0.90 -5.02 -24.83
C LEU A 222 -0.56 -6.41 -25.37
N ALA A 223 0.37 -7.14 -24.77
CA ALA A 223 0.70 -8.50 -25.16
C ALA A 223 -0.49 -9.45 -25.01
N GLN A 224 -1.22 -9.38 -23.89
CA GLN A 224 -2.42 -10.20 -23.64
C GLN A 224 -3.51 -9.94 -24.67
N VAL A 225 -3.77 -8.68 -25.03
CA VAL A 225 -4.77 -8.37 -26.05
C VAL A 225 -4.31 -8.83 -27.43
N ARG A 226 -3.04 -8.57 -27.80
CA ARG A 226 -2.45 -9.06 -29.06
C ARG A 226 -2.61 -10.57 -29.21
N GLU A 227 -2.31 -11.32 -28.17
CA GLU A 227 -2.45 -12.78 -28.16
C GLU A 227 -3.91 -13.22 -28.31
N ALA A 228 -4.84 -12.53 -27.65
CA ALA A 228 -6.26 -12.87 -27.66
C ALA A 228 -7.00 -12.48 -28.95
N THR A 229 -6.60 -11.38 -29.60
CA THR A 229 -7.38 -10.76 -30.70
C THR A 229 -6.63 -10.63 -32.01
N GLY A 230 -5.29 -10.65 -32.00
CA GLY A 230 -4.45 -10.36 -33.16
C GLY A 230 -4.39 -8.89 -33.57
N MET A 231 -4.96 -7.98 -32.77
CA MET A 231 -4.94 -6.53 -33.03
C MET A 231 -3.53 -5.96 -32.92
N SER A 232 -3.22 -4.92 -33.70
CA SER A 232 -2.06 -4.05 -33.50
C SER A 232 -2.25 -3.10 -32.33
N ASP A 233 -1.16 -2.49 -31.84
CA ASP A 233 -1.20 -1.57 -30.70
C ASP A 233 -2.11 -0.35 -30.97
N ASP A 234 -2.15 0.15 -32.21
CA ASP A 234 -3.03 1.25 -32.63
C ASP A 234 -4.51 0.82 -32.59
N GLU A 235 -4.82 -0.38 -33.09
CA GLU A 235 -6.17 -0.94 -33.04
C GLU A 235 -6.63 -1.18 -31.59
N ILE A 236 -5.71 -1.54 -30.70
CA ILE A 236 -6.00 -1.72 -29.27
C ILE A 236 -6.37 -0.38 -28.64
N ALA A 237 -5.57 0.66 -28.88
CA ALA A 237 -5.81 1.99 -28.33
C ALA A 237 -7.16 2.59 -28.78
N GLU A 238 -7.59 2.29 -30.00
CA GLU A 238 -8.87 2.78 -30.54
C GLU A 238 -10.08 1.95 -30.10
N ASN A 239 -9.94 0.62 -30.04
CA ASN A 239 -11.10 -0.28 -29.97
C ASN A 239 -11.30 -0.97 -28.61
N VAL A 240 -10.30 -0.98 -27.73
CA VAL A 240 -10.40 -1.68 -26.44
C VAL A 240 -10.90 -0.76 -25.35
N VAL A 241 -12.04 -1.13 -24.76
CA VAL A 241 -12.58 -0.46 -23.56
C VAL A 241 -12.06 -1.18 -22.32
N TYR A 242 -11.12 -0.54 -21.63
CA TYR A 242 -10.70 -1.00 -20.31
C TYR A 242 -11.80 -0.75 -19.27
N LYS A 243 -12.15 -1.79 -18.51
CA LYS A 243 -13.05 -1.68 -17.36
C LYS A 243 -12.40 -2.34 -16.16
N LYS A 244 -12.19 -1.58 -15.10
CA LYS A 244 -11.82 -2.09 -13.78
C LYS A 244 -13.10 -2.47 -13.04
N THR A 245 -13.11 -3.61 -12.38
CA THR A 245 -14.15 -3.98 -11.40
C THR A 245 -13.50 -3.95 -10.03
N GLU A 246 -14.10 -3.23 -9.09
CA GLU A 246 -13.73 -3.33 -7.68
C GLU A 246 -13.93 -4.77 -7.22
N HIS A 247 -12.93 -5.31 -6.53
CA HIS A 247 -12.98 -6.65 -5.93
C HIS A 247 -12.89 -6.50 -4.42
N GLU A 248 -14.01 -6.70 -3.73
CA GLU A 248 -13.97 -7.14 -2.33
C GLU A 248 -13.57 -8.62 -2.39
N ILE A 249 -12.49 -9.02 -1.70
CA ILE A 249 -12.16 -10.44 -1.58
C ILE A 249 -13.33 -11.08 -0.82
N PRO A 250 -14.05 -12.06 -1.39
CA PRO A 250 -15.17 -12.66 -0.70
C PRO A 250 -14.70 -13.25 0.62
N GLU A 251 -15.42 -13.00 1.73
CA GLU A 251 -15.22 -13.74 2.98
C GLU A 251 -15.35 -15.24 2.65
N GLU A 252 -14.23 -15.94 2.47
CA GLU A 252 -14.24 -17.39 2.51
C GLU A 252 -14.79 -17.75 3.89
N ASN A 253 -15.81 -18.61 3.92
CA ASN A 253 -16.38 -19.14 5.14
C ASN A 253 -15.33 -19.99 5.86
N ALA A 254 -14.37 -19.34 6.50
CA ALA A 254 -13.49 -19.96 7.47
C ALA A 254 -14.40 -20.52 8.57
N PRO A 255 -14.31 -21.82 8.89
CA PRO A 255 -15.13 -22.40 9.94
C PRO A 255 -14.84 -21.62 11.22
N LYS A 256 -15.86 -20.92 11.74
CA LYS A 256 -15.78 -20.20 13.01
C LYS A 256 -15.13 -21.13 14.04
N PRO A 257 -14.07 -20.71 14.75
CA PRO A 257 -13.48 -21.54 15.77
C PRO A 257 -14.57 -21.87 16.79
N GLU A 258 -14.88 -23.17 16.93
CA GLU A 258 -15.79 -23.63 17.96
C GLU A 258 -15.28 -23.09 19.30
N LYS A 259 -16.12 -22.30 19.98
CA LYS A 259 -15.89 -21.90 21.36
C LYS A 259 -15.74 -23.18 22.18
N LYS A 260 -14.51 -23.63 22.39
CA LYS A 260 -14.20 -24.60 23.43
C LYS A 260 -14.68 -23.99 24.74
N LYS A 261 -15.81 -24.49 25.24
CA LYS A 261 -16.30 -24.17 26.58
C LYS A 261 -15.18 -24.54 27.55
N GLY A 262 -14.50 -23.53 28.08
CA GLY A 262 -13.50 -23.69 29.10
C GLY A 262 -14.08 -24.50 30.26
N LEU A 263 -13.31 -25.49 30.72
CA LEU A 263 -13.62 -26.44 31.79
C LEU A 263 -13.82 -25.80 33.19
N LEU A 264 -13.96 -24.48 33.29
CA LEU A 264 -14.04 -23.73 34.55
C LEU A 264 -15.45 -23.24 34.92
N SER A 265 -16.48 -23.47 34.09
CA SER A 265 -17.87 -23.08 34.42
C SER A 265 -18.63 -24.06 35.34
N LYS A 266 -17.96 -25.07 35.90
CA LYS A 266 -18.56 -26.05 36.83
C LYS A 266 -18.31 -25.78 38.32
N LEU A 267 -17.71 -24.65 38.70
CA LEU A 267 -17.31 -24.41 40.11
C LEU A 267 -18.04 -23.27 40.85
N PHE A 268 -19.03 -22.61 40.24
CA PHE A 268 -19.92 -21.71 40.99
C PHE A 268 -21.38 -22.10 40.79
N GLY A 269 -21.76 -23.20 41.44
CA GLY A 269 -23.15 -23.54 41.71
C GLY A 269 -23.63 -22.82 42.97
N LYS A 270 -24.70 -22.04 42.79
CA LYS A 270 -25.78 -21.71 43.75
C LYS A 270 -25.49 -21.91 45.25
N LYS A 271 -25.54 -20.80 45.99
CA LYS A 271 -26.53 -20.58 47.04
C LYS A 271 -26.98 -19.13 47.04
#